data_AF-A0A7S1D1E2-F1
#
_entry.id   AF-A0A7S1D1E2-F1
#
_cell.length_a   1.000
_cell.length_b   1.000
_cell.length_c   1.000
_cell.angle_alpha   90.00
_cell.angle_beta   90.00
_cell.angle_gamma   90.00
#
_symmetry.space_group_name_H-M   'P 1'
#
loop_
_entity.id
_entity.type
_entity.pdbx_description
1 polymer ?
#
loop_
_entity_poly.entity_id
_entity_poly.type
_entity_poly.pdbx_seq_one_letter_code
_entity_poly.pdbx_strand_id
1 'polypeptide(L)'
;WHVTTPEFVADLSPQEMRAQIKRHIFTTMGHFHGRIKVWDVVNEALAPDGTLAENMFLKKLGPSYIEECFRWAHEADPSATLLYNDNKVEGIGSPKSEGFYKLLAELKRRKVPVHGCGIQAHFNAAGTGLQRPPTPRMVKEQINRLGDLGLSVCISEMDVRVSKLPPNLRQVAQKQIYHDIIAAALTEPAFDGVWLWGFTDRHTWVTHFYYDDEPLIYDEEYGRKEA
;
A
#
# COMPACT_ATOMS: atom_id res chain seq x y z
N TRP A 1 -7.54 -5.00 -7.66
CA TRP A 1 -7.52 -5.34 -6.23
C TRP A 1 -8.64 -6.33 -5.93
N HIS A 2 -8.39 -7.34 -5.09
CA HIS A 2 -9.31 -8.47 -4.89
C HIS A 2 -10.56 -8.13 -4.06
N VAL A 3 -10.53 -7.05 -3.26
CA VAL A 3 -11.62 -6.68 -2.34
C VAL A 3 -12.83 -6.07 -3.06
N THR A 4 -12.61 -5.24 -4.09
CA THR A 4 -13.67 -4.48 -4.77
C THR A 4 -13.90 -4.94 -6.22
N THR A 5 -13.56 -6.20 -6.52
CA THR A 5 -13.74 -6.76 -7.87
C THR A 5 -15.22 -7.07 -8.15
N PRO A 6 -15.79 -6.66 -9.30
CA PRO A 6 -17.16 -7.02 -9.67
C PRO A 6 -17.37 -8.54 -9.73
N GLU A 7 -18.51 -9.00 -9.21
CA GLU A 7 -18.79 -10.44 -9.03
C GLU A 7 -18.63 -11.26 -10.31
N PHE A 8 -19.11 -10.74 -11.46
CA PHE A 8 -19.07 -11.46 -12.74
C PHE A 8 -17.64 -11.86 -13.17
N VAL A 9 -16.61 -11.14 -12.72
CA VAL A 9 -15.21 -11.44 -13.04
C VAL A 9 -14.81 -12.81 -12.49
N ALA A 10 -15.37 -13.19 -11.33
CA ALA A 10 -15.12 -14.47 -10.70
C ALA A 10 -15.72 -15.65 -11.47
N ASP A 11 -16.65 -15.42 -12.41
CA ASP A 11 -17.30 -16.48 -13.20
C ASP A 11 -16.59 -16.73 -14.54
N LEU A 12 -15.78 -15.79 -15.01
CA LEU A 12 -15.06 -15.87 -16.29
C LEU A 12 -14.06 -17.04 -16.32
N SER A 13 -13.89 -17.71 -17.46
CA SER A 13 -12.77 -18.64 -17.66
C SER A 13 -11.41 -17.95 -17.47
N PRO A 14 -10.31 -18.68 -17.23
CA PRO A 14 -8.98 -18.08 -17.12
C PRO A 14 -8.61 -17.17 -18.31
N GLN A 15 -8.95 -17.57 -19.53
CA GLN A 15 -8.69 -16.78 -20.74
C GLN A 15 -9.54 -15.49 -20.77
N GLU A 16 -10.82 -15.59 -20.47
CA GLU A 16 -11.74 -14.44 -20.43
C GLU A 16 -11.38 -13.47 -19.31
N MET A 17 -11.04 -13.97 -18.12
CA MET A 17 -10.58 -13.15 -17.00
C MET A 17 -9.30 -12.39 -17.37
N ARG A 18 -8.32 -13.07 -17.98
CA ARG A 18 -7.08 -12.43 -18.44
C ARG A 18 -7.37 -11.32 -19.45
N ALA A 19 -8.24 -11.58 -20.43
CA ALA A 19 -8.65 -10.60 -21.42
C ALA A 19 -9.39 -9.42 -20.78
N GLN A 20 -10.23 -9.69 -19.78
CA GLN A 20 -11.00 -8.66 -19.07
C GLN A 20 -10.11 -7.76 -18.22
N ILE A 21 -9.11 -8.30 -17.52
CA ILE A 21 -8.13 -7.50 -16.76
C ILE A 21 -7.33 -6.63 -17.71
N LYS A 22 -6.81 -7.22 -18.80
CA LYS A 22 -6.10 -6.45 -19.84
C LYS A 22 -6.98 -5.31 -20.34
N ARG A 23 -8.20 -5.60 -20.77
CA ARG A 23 -9.16 -4.59 -21.23
C ARG A 23 -9.40 -3.50 -20.19
N HIS A 24 -9.58 -3.85 -18.92
CA HIS A 24 -9.78 -2.90 -17.84
C HIS A 24 -8.60 -1.93 -17.71
N ILE A 25 -7.37 -2.44 -17.69
CA ILE A 25 -6.16 -1.62 -17.59
C ILE A 25 -6.05 -0.66 -18.78
N PHE A 26 -6.16 -1.17 -20.02
CA PHE A 26 -6.08 -0.31 -21.22
C PHE A 26 -7.19 0.72 -21.29
N THR A 27 -8.41 0.36 -20.88
CA THR A 27 -9.55 1.29 -20.91
C THR A 27 -9.36 2.40 -19.88
N THR A 28 -9.02 2.04 -18.63
CA THR A 28 -8.90 2.99 -17.53
C THR A 28 -7.67 3.88 -17.69
N MET A 29 -6.49 3.30 -17.89
CA MET A 29 -5.26 4.07 -18.06
C MET A 29 -5.25 4.82 -19.39
N GLY A 30 -5.79 4.23 -20.47
CA GLY A 30 -5.95 4.93 -21.75
C GLY A 30 -6.88 6.13 -21.65
N HIS A 31 -7.97 6.02 -20.88
CA HIS A 31 -8.84 7.17 -20.62
C HIS A 31 -8.08 8.29 -19.89
N PHE A 32 -7.29 7.96 -18.87
CA PHE A 32 -6.55 8.92 -18.05
C PHE A 32 -5.12 9.22 -18.53
N HIS A 33 -4.78 8.80 -19.75
CA HIS A 33 -3.42 8.88 -20.29
C HIS A 33 -2.81 10.28 -20.13
N GLY A 34 -1.63 10.35 -19.54
CA GLY A 34 -0.90 11.59 -19.27
C GLY A 34 -1.48 12.49 -18.17
N ARG A 35 -2.70 12.21 -17.66
CA ARG A 35 -3.37 12.98 -16.61
C ARG A 35 -3.08 12.43 -15.21
N ILE A 36 -3.07 11.11 -15.06
CA ILE A 36 -2.69 10.44 -13.81
C ILE A 36 -1.23 10.00 -13.92
N LYS A 37 -0.40 10.50 -13.01
CA LYS A 37 1.06 10.27 -13.05
C LYS A 37 1.51 9.02 -12.30
N VAL A 38 0.73 8.57 -11.34
CA VAL A 38 1.08 7.46 -10.44
C VAL A 38 -0.10 6.50 -10.36
N TRP A 39 0.17 5.20 -10.51
CA TRP A 39 -0.84 4.15 -10.44
C TRP A 39 -0.40 3.05 -9.48
N ASP A 40 -1.26 2.71 -8.53
CA ASP A 40 -1.21 1.41 -7.85
C ASP A 40 -1.76 0.34 -8.79
N VAL A 41 -0.86 -0.29 -9.53
CA VAL A 41 -1.26 -1.28 -10.56
C VAL A 41 -1.76 -2.56 -9.91
N VAL A 42 -1.09 -3.00 -8.86
CA VAL A 42 -1.47 -4.16 -8.06
C VAL A 42 -1.46 -3.77 -6.59
N ASN A 43 -2.57 -4.06 -5.91
CA ASN A 43 -2.77 -3.75 -4.50
C ASN A 43 -2.96 -5.03 -3.71
N GLU A 44 -2.23 -5.16 -2.60
CA GLU A 44 -2.41 -6.20 -1.56
C GLU A 44 -2.43 -7.63 -2.10
N ALA A 45 -1.41 -7.99 -2.88
CA ALA A 45 -1.26 -9.35 -3.40
C ALA A 45 -0.53 -10.30 -2.43
N LEU A 46 -0.15 -9.85 -1.23
CA LEU A 46 0.58 -10.66 -0.25
C LEU A 46 -0.27 -11.03 0.97
N ALA A 47 -0.13 -12.28 1.40
CA ALA A 47 -0.66 -12.78 2.66
C ALA A 47 0.24 -12.36 3.84
N PRO A 48 -0.26 -12.44 5.09
CA PRO A 48 0.53 -12.10 6.29
C PRO A 48 1.84 -12.89 6.46
N ASP A 49 1.93 -14.09 5.88
CA ASP A 49 3.13 -14.93 5.92
C ASP A 49 4.17 -14.61 4.82
N GLY A 50 3.89 -13.62 3.96
CA GLY A 50 4.75 -13.22 2.85
C GLY A 50 4.59 -14.03 1.58
N THR A 51 3.68 -14.99 1.54
CA THR A 51 3.28 -15.66 0.29
C THR A 51 2.28 -14.80 -0.49
N LEU A 52 1.95 -15.19 -1.71
CA LEU A 52 0.87 -14.52 -2.45
C LEU A 52 -0.48 -14.82 -1.78
N ALA A 53 -1.29 -13.78 -1.59
CA ALA A 53 -2.63 -13.90 -1.05
C ALA A 53 -3.52 -14.69 -2.01
N GLU A 54 -4.11 -15.78 -1.50
CA GLU A 54 -5.11 -16.58 -2.21
C GLU A 54 -6.33 -15.72 -2.58
N ASN A 55 -6.50 -15.45 -3.87
CA ASN A 55 -7.62 -14.69 -4.41
C ASN A 55 -8.02 -15.23 -5.79
N MET A 56 -9.12 -14.72 -6.38
CA MET A 56 -9.63 -15.22 -7.66
C MET A 56 -8.61 -15.09 -8.81
N PHE A 57 -7.79 -14.04 -8.80
CA PHE A 57 -6.76 -13.83 -9.83
C PHE A 57 -5.65 -14.85 -9.71
N LEU A 58 -5.12 -15.06 -8.50
CA LEU A 58 -4.09 -16.08 -8.26
C LEU A 58 -4.59 -17.47 -8.61
N LYS A 59 -5.80 -17.83 -8.17
CA LYS A 59 -6.40 -19.15 -8.41
C LYS A 59 -6.63 -19.44 -9.90
N LYS A 60 -7.11 -18.45 -10.67
CA LYS A 60 -7.42 -18.67 -12.10
C LYS A 60 -6.25 -18.43 -13.04
N LEU A 61 -5.41 -17.42 -12.76
CA LEU A 61 -4.37 -16.97 -13.68
C LEU A 61 -2.97 -17.43 -13.27
N GLY A 62 -2.79 -17.86 -12.01
CA GLY A 62 -1.48 -18.13 -11.44
C GLY A 62 -0.70 -16.85 -11.14
N PRO A 63 0.50 -16.96 -10.55
CA PRO A 63 1.27 -15.81 -10.03
C PRO A 63 1.70 -14.81 -11.12
N SER A 64 1.69 -15.18 -12.40
CA SER A 64 2.10 -14.30 -13.49
C SER A 64 1.19 -13.10 -13.68
N TYR A 65 -0.04 -13.11 -13.13
CA TYR A 65 -1.00 -12.02 -13.30
C TYR A 65 -0.43 -10.67 -12.84
N ILE A 66 0.43 -10.65 -11.81
CA ILE A 66 1.05 -9.43 -11.29
C ILE A 66 1.96 -8.81 -12.36
N GLU A 67 2.88 -9.61 -12.90
CA GLU A 67 3.79 -9.18 -13.97
C GLU A 67 3.01 -8.75 -15.22
N GLU A 68 1.99 -9.53 -15.62
CA GLU A 68 1.13 -9.21 -16.76
C GLU A 68 0.46 -7.84 -16.61
N CYS A 69 -0.08 -7.53 -15.41
CA CYS A 69 -0.71 -6.24 -15.13
C CYS A 69 0.28 -5.07 -15.28
N PHE A 70 1.50 -5.18 -14.73
CA PHE A 70 2.51 -4.13 -14.89
C PHE A 70 2.92 -3.92 -16.34
N ARG A 71 3.09 -5.01 -17.11
CA ARG A 71 3.45 -4.89 -18.54
C ARG A 71 2.34 -4.22 -19.34
N TRP A 72 1.07 -4.57 -19.10
CA TRP A 72 -0.07 -3.89 -19.76
C TRP A 72 -0.24 -2.45 -19.31
N ALA A 73 -0.02 -2.15 -18.02
CA ALA A 73 -0.08 -0.79 -17.52
C ALA A 73 0.97 0.10 -18.19
N HIS A 74 2.20 -0.39 -18.33
CA HIS A 74 3.26 0.32 -19.03
C HIS A 74 2.98 0.47 -20.53
N GLU A 75 2.39 -0.53 -21.18
CA GLU A 75 1.96 -0.43 -22.59
C GLU A 75 0.84 0.62 -22.77
N ALA A 76 -0.07 0.75 -21.80
CA ALA A 76 -1.18 1.70 -21.84
C ALA A 76 -0.74 3.17 -21.58
N ASP A 77 0.20 3.37 -20.66
CA ASP A 77 0.83 4.68 -20.43
C ASP A 77 2.31 4.52 -20.02
N PRO A 78 3.25 4.58 -20.97
CA PRO A 78 4.68 4.46 -20.68
C PRO A 78 5.24 5.60 -19.83
N SER A 79 4.52 6.72 -19.69
CA SER A 79 4.95 7.89 -18.93
C SER A 79 4.55 7.85 -17.46
N ALA A 80 3.69 6.91 -17.07
CA ALA A 80 3.22 6.77 -15.69
C ALA A 80 4.21 6.02 -14.79
N THR A 81 4.28 6.46 -13.53
CA THR A 81 4.93 5.73 -12.44
C THR A 81 4.01 4.59 -11.97
N LEU A 82 4.51 3.36 -11.98
CA LEU A 82 3.73 2.17 -11.69
C LEU A 82 4.20 1.58 -10.35
N LEU A 83 3.28 1.52 -9.40
CA LEU A 83 3.51 1.09 -8.03
C LEU A 83 2.87 -0.26 -7.75
N TYR A 84 3.53 -1.04 -6.90
CA TYR A 84 2.92 -2.10 -6.11
C TYR A 84 2.63 -1.56 -4.70
N ASN A 85 1.40 -1.68 -4.21
CA ASN A 85 0.98 -1.10 -2.93
C ASN A 85 0.50 -2.18 -1.95
N ASP A 86 0.90 -2.11 -0.68
CA ASP A 86 0.51 -3.09 0.34
C ASP A 86 0.61 -2.55 1.78
N ASN A 87 -0.12 -3.17 2.71
CA ASN A 87 -0.05 -2.89 4.14
C ASN A 87 0.92 -3.81 4.89
N LYS A 88 1.35 -3.37 6.08
CA LYS A 88 2.11 -4.17 7.06
C LYS A 88 3.49 -4.59 6.53
N VAL A 89 4.05 -3.73 5.68
CA VAL A 89 5.34 -3.89 5.01
C VAL A 89 6.26 -2.69 5.27
N GLU A 90 5.86 -1.79 6.17
CA GLU A 90 6.50 -0.49 6.43
C GLU A 90 7.87 -0.65 7.12
N GLY A 91 8.05 -1.72 7.91
CA GLY A 91 9.31 -2.05 8.58
C GLY A 91 9.79 -3.45 8.27
N ILE A 92 11.11 -3.64 8.33
CA ILE A 92 11.77 -4.94 8.13
C ILE A 92 11.42 -5.96 9.22
N GLY A 93 11.61 -7.25 8.93
CA GLY A 93 11.62 -8.32 9.92
C GLY A 93 10.29 -9.05 10.12
N SER A 94 9.23 -8.67 9.38
CA SER A 94 8.00 -9.45 9.32
C SER A 94 8.03 -10.43 8.12
N PRO A 95 7.31 -11.56 8.19
CA PRO A 95 7.18 -12.44 7.02
C PRO A 95 6.59 -11.71 5.80
N LYS A 96 5.67 -10.75 6.01
CA LYS A 96 5.09 -9.97 4.93
C LYS A 96 6.07 -8.97 4.30
N SER A 97 6.90 -8.27 5.09
CA SER A 97 7.98 -7.41 4.56
C SER A 97 9.05 -8.23 3.80
N GLU A 98 9.38 -9.40 4.36
CA GLU A 98 9.76 -10.65 3.69
C GLU A 98 9.34 -10.80 2.21
N GLY A 99 8.07 -11.14 2.06
CA GLY A 99 7.43 -11.40 0.78
C GLY A 99 7.44 -10.20 -0.15
N PHE A 100 7.18 -9.01 0.39
CA PHE A 100 7.18 -7.74 -0.33
C PHE A 100 8.54 -7.45 -0.98
N TYR A 101 9.58 -7.57 -0.14
CA TYR A 101 10.96 -7.85 -0.49
C TYR A 101 11.14 -8.62 -1.80
N LYS A 102 10.88 -9.92 -1.65
CA LYS A 102 11.21 -10.93 -2.64
C LYS A 102 10.41 -10.75 -3.93
N LEU A 103 9.13 -10.38 -3.81
CA LEU A 103 8.26 -10.11 -4.95
C LEU A 103 8.82 -8.96 -5.79
N LEU A 104 9.14 -7.83 -5.17
CA LEU A 104 9.67 -6.67 -5.89
C LEU A 104 11.04 -6.95 -6.51
N ALA A 105 11.93 -7.63 -5.79
CA ALA A 105 13.22 -8.05 -6.32
C ALA A 105 13.08 -9.00 -7.52
N GLU A 106 12.10 -9.92 -7.49
CA GLU A 106 11.76 -10.81 -8.60
C GLU A 106 11.30 -10.03 -9.83
N LEU A 107 10.36 -9.10 -9.65
CA LEU A 107 9.83 -8.26 -10.73
C LEU A 107 10.93 -7.42 -11.37
N LYS A 108 11.80 -6.80 -10.57
CA LYS A 108 12.97 -6.06 -11.08
C LYS A 108 13.93 -6.96 -11.83
N ARG A 109 14.27 -8.15 -11.30
CA ARG A 109 15.14 -9.12 -11.97
C ARG A 109 14.59 -9.55 -13.33
N ARG A 110 13.27 -9.71 -13.44
CA ARG A 110 12.55 -10.07 -14.68
C ARG A 110 12.28 -8.87 -15.61
N LYS A 111 12.83 -7.69 -15.29
CA LYS A 111 12.65 -6.44 -16.07
C LYS A 111 11.16 -6.12 -16.29
N VAL A 112 10.35 -6.33 -15.26
CA VAL A 112 8.97 -5.87 -15.22
C VAL A 112 8.99 -4.36 -14.95
N PRO A 113 8.16 -3.54 -15.61
CA PRO A 113 8.14 -2.08 -15.44
C PRO A 113 7.44 -1.68 -14.12
N VAL A 114 8.03 -2.07 -13.00
CA VAL A 114 7.68 -1.58 -11.66
C VAL A 114 8.67 -0.49 -11.28
N HIS A 115 8.13 0.71 -11.03
CA HIS A 115 8.90 1.94 -10.83
C HIS A 115 9.07 2.28 -9.35
N GLY A 116 8.09 1.89 -8.52
CA GLY A 116 8.15 2.11 -7.09
C GLY A 116 7.21 1.18 -6.34
N CYS A 117 7.05 1.45 -5.05
CA CYS A 117 6.08 0.76 -4.21
C CYS A 117 5.51 1.67 -3.11
N GLY A 118 4.24 1.45 -2.79
CA GLY A 118 3.57 2.09 -1.67
C GLY A 118 3.61 1.21 -0.43
N ILE A 119 3.96 1.81 0.71
CA ILE A 119 3.76 1.25 2.04
C ILE A 119 2.56 1.97 2.67
N GLN A 120 1.45 1.28 2.89
CA GLN A 120 0.18 1.94 3.23
C GLN A 120 0.26 2.71 4.56
N ALA A 121 0.94 2.17 5.58
CA ALA A 121 1.11 2.81 6.88
C ALA A 121 -0.19 3.00 7.68
N HIS A 122 -1.12 2.04 7.58
CA HIS A 122 -2.27 1.93 8.49
C HIS A 122 -1.84 1.35 9.84
N PHE A 123 -1.68 2.22 10.84
CA PHE A 123 -1.21 1.81 12.15
C PHE A 123 -2.33 1.62 13.17
N ASN A 124 -2.04 0.81 14.18
CA ASN A 124 -2.78 0.77 15.44
C ASN A 124 -1.79 1.08 16.55
N ALA A 125 -1.96 2.20 17.24
CA ALA A 125 -1.06 2.65 18.29
C ALA A 125 -1.01 1.68 19.49
N ALA A 126 -2.07 0.89 19.70
CA ALA A 126 -2.12 -0.20 20.68
C ALA A 126 -1.66 -1.56 20.12
N GLY A 127 -1.11 -1.58 18.90
CA GLY A 127 -0.71 -2.80 18.22
C GLY A 127 0.41 -3.56 18.94
N THR A 128 0.32 -4.89 18.95
CA THR A 128 1.30 -5.80 19.56
C THR A 128 1.79 -6.82 18.56
N GLY A 129 2.95 -7.44 18.83
CA GLY A 129 3.57 -8.41 17.92
C GLY A 129 3.74 -7.85 16.51
N LEU A 130 3.24 -8.55 15.50
CA LEU A 130 3.27 -8.13 14.09
C LEU A 130 2.33 -6.95 13.76
N GLN A 131 1.52 -6.48 14.70
CA GLN A 131 0.68 -5.28 14.54
C GLN A 131 1.29 -4.04 15.21
N ARG A 132 2.42 -4.18 15.91
CA ARG A 132 3.11 -3.05 16.53
C ARG A 132 3.66 -2.12 15.43
N PRO A 133 3.47 -0.78 15.54
CA PRO A 133 4.13 0.16 14.63
C PRO A 133 5.65 -0.06 14.60
N PRO A 134 6.29 -0.05 13.42
CA PRO A 134 7.72 -0.27 13.31
C PRO A 134 8.51 0.88 13.95
N THR A 135 9.72 0.59 14.41
CA THR A 135 10.63 1.64 14.88
C THR A 135 11.16 2.46 13.69
N PRO A 136 11.59 3.73 13.90
CA PRO A 136 12.27 4.52 12.86
C PRO A 136 13.37 3.76 12.11
N ARG A 137 14.20 3.02 12.85
CA ARG A 137 15.27 2.21 12.26
C ARG A 137 14.74 1.15 11.29
N MET A 138 13.67 0.46 11.66
CA MET A 138 13.08 -0.59 10.81
C MET A 138 12.48 0.00 9.52
N VAL A 139 11.88 1.20 9.60
CA VAL A 139 11.36 1.92 8.43
C VAL A 139 12.50 2.31 7.50
N LYS A 140 13.57 2.90 8.04
CA LYS A 140 14.76 3.27 7.27
C LYS A 140 15.38 2.09 6.55
N GLU A 141 15.64 0.99 7.27
CA GLU A 141 16.21 -0.23 6.70
C GLU A 141 15.32 -0.82 5.59
N GLN A 142 13.99 -0.74 5.75
CA GLN A 142 13.04 -1.22 4.76
C GLN A 142 13.02 -0.34 3.50
N ILE A 143 12.97 0.99 3.64
CA ILE A 143 13.01 1.90 2.49
C ILE A 143 14.36 1.79 1.77
N ASN A 144 15.46 1.70 2.52
CA ASN A 144 16.81 1.58 1.97
C ASN A 144 16.96 0.35 1.06
N ARG A 145 16.59 -0.85 1.54
CA ARG A 145 16.67 -2.09 0.72
C ARG A 145 15.75 -2.05 -0.50
N LEU A 146 14.60 -1.37 -0.42
CA LEU A 146 13.71 -1.20 -1.57
C LEU A 146 14.34 -0.24 -2.59
N GLY A 147 14.96 0.84 -2.10
CA GLY A 147 15.77 1.76 -2.91
C GLY A 147 16.93 1.08 -3.63
N ASP A 148 17.61 0.12 -2.99
CA ASP A 148 18.68 -0.67 -3.60
C ASP A 148 18.22 -1.52 -4.81
N LEU A 149 16.91 -1.79 -4.93
CA LEU A 149 16.32 -2.42 -6.11
C LEU A 149 16.04 -1.42 -7.25
N GLY A 150 16.33 -0.13 -7.05
CA GLY A 150 15.99 0.96 -7.97
C GLY A 150 14.49 1.23 -8.01
N LEU A 151 13.85 1.27 -6.84
CA LEU A 151 12.44 1.62 -6.66
C LEU A 151 12.32 2.92 -5.87
N SER A 152 11.37 3.77 -6.24
CA SER A 152 10.87 4.81 -5.32
C SER A 152 9.94 4.20 -4.27
N VAL A 153 9.90 4.77 -3.07
CA VAL A 153 9.04 4.32 -1.98
C VAL A 153 8.21 5.49 -1.48
N CYS A 154 6.90 5.33 -1.36
CA CYS A 154 6.02 6.32 -0.76
C CYS A 154 5.23 5.72 0.40
N ILE A 155 4.87 6.56 1.37
CA ILE A 155 3.80 6.26 2.30
C ILE A 155 2.49 6.62 1.61
N SER A 156 1.62 5.66 1.34
CA SER A 156 0.45 5.84 0.45
C SER A 156 -0.86 6.14 1.17
N GLU A 157 -1.05 5.69 2.41
CA GLU A 157 -2.38 5.65 3.04
C GLU A 157 -2.31 5.89 4.58
N MET A 158 -1.42 6.75 5.05
CA MET A 158 -1.12 6.80 6.48
C MET A 158 -2.32 7.25 7.31
N ASP A 159 -2.61 6.45 8.34
CA ASP A 159 -3.51 6.77 9.45
C ASP A 159 -3.06 6.03 10.73
N VAL A 160 -3.44 6.54 11.89
CA VAL A 160 -2.99 5.97 13.18
C VAL A 160 -4.16 5.84 14.15
N ARG A 161 -4.72 4.63 14.21
CA ARG A 161 -5.79 4.27 15.16
C ARG A 161 -5.33 4.34 16.61
N VAL A 162 -6.16 4.89 17.49
CA VAL A 162 -5.82 5.16 18.89
C VAL A 162 -6.88 4.74 19.89
N SER A 163 -8.09 4.39 19.48
CA SER A 163 -9.22 4.20 20.43
C SER A 163 -8.99 3.07 21.43
N LYS A 164 -8.11 2.12 21.12
CA LYS A 164 -7.68 1.02 22.02
C LYS A 164 -6.66 1.44 23.09
N LEU A 165 -6.14 2.66 23.05
CA LEU A 165 -5.34 3.24 24.12
C LEU A 165 -6.23 3.98 25.15
N PRO A 166 -5.78 4.08 26.42
CA PRO A 166 -6.37 4.99 27.40
C PRO A 166 -6.47 6.42 26.84
N PRO A 167 -7.58 7.15 27.07
CA PRO A 167 -7.81 8.48 26.48
C PRO A 167 -6.65 9.46 26.65
N ASN A 168 -6.02 9.47 27.83
CA ASN A 168 -4.89 10.34 28.15
C ASN A 168 -3.58 10.02 27.40
N LEU A 169 -3.51 8.88 26.69
CA LEU A 169 -2.33 8.47 25.92
C LEU A 169 -2.53 8.60 24.41
N ARG A 170 -3.77 8.79 23.93
CA ARG A 170 -4.12 8.73 22.51
C ARG A 170 -3.36 9.77 21.68
N GLN A 171 -3.49 11.05 22.02
CA GLN A 171 -2.86 12.13 21.25
C GLN A 171 -1.33 12.04 21.27
N VAL A 172 -0.75 11.71 22.43
CA VAL A 172 0.71 11.55 22.57
C VAL A 172 1.23 10.43 21.69
N ALA A 173 0.59 9.25 21.72
CA ALA A 173 0.99 8.11 20.90
C ALA A 173 0.79 8.38 19.41
N GLN A 174 -0.33 9.01 19.03
CA GLN A 174 -0.64 9.35 17.64
C GLN A 174 0.42 10.27 17.05
N LYS A 175 0.68 11.39 17.72
CA LYS A 175 1.71 12.36 17.35
C LYS A 175 3.08 11.72 17.20
N GLN A 176 3.47 10.89 18.18
CA GLN A 176 4.76 10.23 18.15
C GLN A 176 4.89 9.30 16.93
N ILE A 177 3.85 8.51 16.62
CA ILE A 177 3.88 7.60 15.47
C ILE A 177 3.92 8.37 14.15
N TYR A 178 3.11 9.41 13.97
CA TYR A 178 3.17 10.26 12.77
C TYR A 178 4.57 10.85 12.58
N HIS A 179 5.11 11.48 13.64
CA HIS A 179 6.43 12.06 13.62
C HIS A 179 7.51 11.04 13.28
N ASP A 180 7.57 9.92 14.00
CA ASP A 180 8.67 8.95 13.91
C ASP A 180 8.74 8.27 12.55
N ILE A 181 7.59 7.90 11.99
CA ILE A 181 7.53 7.21 10.70
C ILE A 181 7.88 8.18 9.56
N ILE A 182 7.27 9.37 9.55
CA ILE A 182 7.51 10.36 8.49
C ILE A 182 8.93 10.89 8.56
N ALA A 183 9.42 11.25 9.76
CA ALA A 183 10.79 11.73 9.93
C ALA A 183 11.83 10.68 9.52
N ALA A 184 11.60 9.40 9.85
CA ALA A 184 12.46 8.31 9.40
C ALA A 184 12.50 8.22 7.87
N ALA A 185 11.33 8.20 7.23
CA ALA A 185 11.20 8.08 5.78
C ALA A 185 11.85 9.25 5.02
N LEU A 186 11.67 10.48 5.51
CA LEU A 186 12.28 11.69 4.92
C LEU A 186 13.81 11.68 4.93
N THR A 187 14.46 10.83 5.74
CA THR A 187 15.92 10.69 5.71
C THR A 187 16.45 9.73 4.65
N GLU A 188 15.57 9.00 3.96
CA GLU A 188 15.97 7.97 3.00
C GLU A 188 15.90 8.49 1.56
N PRO A 189 16.96 8.32 0.73
CA PRO A 189 17.01 8.88 -0.63
C PRO A 189 15.95 8.35 -1.59
N ALA A 190 15.43 7.15 -1.35
CA ALA A 190 14.42 6.51 -2.19
C ALA A 190 12.98 6.96 -1.84
N PHE A 191 12.79 7.75 -0.77
CA PHE A 191 11.48 8.19 -0.33
C PHE A 191 10.93 9.34 -1.19
N ASP A 192 9.72 9.16 -1.71
CA ASP A 192 9.11 10.03 -2.74
C ASP A 192 7.80 10.72 -2.29
N GLY A 193 7.38 10.53 -1.04
CA GLY A 193 6.28 11.31 -0.47
C GLY A 193 5.38 10.55 0.50
N VAL A 194 4.44 11.31 1.06
CA VAL A 194 3.45 10.85 2.03
C VAL A 194 2.05 11.25 1.60
N TRP A 195 1.13 10.29 1.65
CA TRP A 195 -0.31 10.47 1.50
C TRP A 195 -1.00 9.93 2.74
N LEU A 196 -1.98 10.69 3.23
CA LEU A 196 -2.83 10.30 4.35
C LEU A 196 -4.13 9.70 3.80
N TRP A 197 -4.70 8.73 4.52
CA TRP A 197 -5.97 8.12 4.10
C TRP A 197 -7.19 8.93 4.55
N GLY A 198 -7.28 10.13 3.99
CA GLY A 198 -8.15 11.21 4.46
C GLY A 198 -7.37 12.18 5.36
N PHE A 199 -8.03 13.25 5.81
CA PHE A 199 -7.41 14.23 6.70
C PHE A 199 -8.24 14.54 7.95
N THR A 200 -9.56 14.31 7.93
CA THR A 200 -10.48 14.54 9.05
C THR A 200 -11.12 13.24 9.51
N ASP A 201 -11.18 13.05 10.82
CA ASP A 201 -11.83 11.91 11.47
C ASP A 201 -13.29 11.75 11.04
N ARG A 202 -13.97 12.85 10.65
CA ARG A 202 -15.36 12.87 10.17
C ARG A 202 -15.66 11.88 9.05
N HIS A 203 -14.67 11.61 8.21
CA HIS A 203 -14.82 10.83 6.98
C HIS A 203 -13.86 9.64 6.94
N THR A 204 -13.32 9.24 8.10
CA THR A 204 -12.41 8.10 8.15
C THR A 204 -13.12 6.80 7.72
N TRP A 205 -12.41 6.00 6.93
CA TRP A 205 -12.84 4.64 6.59
C TRP A 205 -12.86 3.72 7.82
N VAL A 206 -12.08 4.02 8.86
CA VAL A 206 -11.85 3.14 10.02
C VAL A 206 -13.16 2.76 10.72
N THR A 207 -14.09 3.69 10.83
CA THR A 207 -15.41 3.48 11.46
C THR A 207 -16.24 2.41 10.73
N HIS A 208 -16.05 2.25 9.42
CA HIS A 208 -16.79 1.29 8.60
C HIS A 208 -16.24 -0.14 8.71
N PHE A 209 -14.95 -0.30 9.01
CA PHE A 209 -14.26 -1.59 9.00
C PHE A 209 -13.85 -2.09 10.38
N TYR A 210 -13.80 -1.22 11.38
CA TYR A 210 -13.29 -1.54 12.70
C TYR A 210 -14.23 -1.08 13.81
N TYR A 211 -14.03 0.13 14.30
CA TYR A 211 -14.69 0.71 15.47
C TYR A 211 -14.52 2.22 15.40
N ASP A 212 -15.30 2.95 16.20
CA ASP A 212 -15.14 4.39 16.35
C ASP A 212 -13.72 4.72 16.82
N ASP A 213 -13.07 5.60 16.07
CA ASP A 213 -11.68 5.99 16.30
C ASP A 213 -11.42 7.37 15.68
N GLU A 214 -10.30 7.96 16.04
CA GLU A 214 -9.87 9.30 15.65
C GLU A 214 -8.49 9.19 15.00
N PRO A 215 -8.34 8.57 13.80
CA PRO A 215 -7.02 8.16 13.31
C PRO A 215 -6.26 9.23 12.49
N LEU A 216 -6.89 10.35 12.14
CA LEU A 216 -6.38 11.36 11.22
C LEU A 216 -5.90 12.62 11.93
N ILE A 217 -5.41 13.60 11.18
CA ILE A 217 -4.75 14.81 11.71
C ILE A 217 -5.71 15.97 12.03
N TYR A 218 -6.99 15.85 11.65
CA TYR A 218 -8.07 16.76 12.04
C TYR A 218 -9.22 15.98 12.69
N ASP A 219 -9.88 16.60 13.66
CA ASP A 219 -11.09 16.07 14.29
C ASP A 219 -12.32 16.18 13.37
N GLU A 220 -13.49 15.77 13.87
CA GLU A 220 -14.75 15.76 13.12
C GLU A 220 -15.31 17.16 12.79
N GLU A 221 -14.84 18.18 13.52
CA GLU A 221 -15.19 19.60 13.38
C GLU A 221 -14.10 20.40 12.63
N TYR A 222 -13.15 19.70 11.99
CA TYR A 222 -12.04 20.28 11.25
C TYR A 222 -11.08 21.11 12.14
N GLY A 223 -11.04 20.83 13.44
CA GLY A 223 -9.99 21.28 14.36
C GLY A 223 -8.71 20.47 14.16
N ARG A 224 -7.57 21.15 14.17
CA ARG A 224 -6.25 20.49 14.06
C ARG A 224 -5.94 19.71 15.35
N LYS A 225 -5.53 18.45 15.21
CA LYS A 225 -5.05 17.62 16.31
C LYS A 225 -3.54 17.80 16.53
N GLU A 226 -3.02 17.28 17.62
CA GLU A 226 -1.56 17.32 17.88
C GLU A 226 -0.72 16.50 16.89
N ALA A 227 -1.36 15.59 16.16
CA ALA A 227 -0.78 14.68 15.18
C ALA A 227 -0.10 15.38 13.99
#